data_AF-A0A7S3F0E1-F1
#
_entry.id   AF-A0A7S3F0E1-F1
#
_cell.length_a   1.000
_cell.length_b   1.000
_cell.length_c   1.000
_cell.angle_alpha   90.00
_cell.angle_beta   90.00
_cell.angle_gamma   90.00
#
_symmetry.space_group_name_H-M   'P 1'
#
loop_
_entity.id
_entity.type
_entity.pdbx_description
1 polymer ?
#
loop_
_entity_poly.entity_id
_entity_poly.type
_entity_poly.pdbx_seq_one_letter_code
_entity_poly.pdbx_strand_id
1 'polypeptide(L)'
;GDALDASFASLLDSLAARAVAALGNDALSDPDLLTALLSHADVCARVRPATLCRAASLPSLLHLTAAVLATSRETEPIDASMGLLCSIALAARAPAWLPDATKPMAQATASALAAALSPSVGQAITRATIQGLASSLPEVCLPCVASFLAPLIHLPAWRAPDGFGAWAHAALAALPTADGVPDASSLEKIFGVLSSFPDACAGSSSAYNRLVGILADALADFGRVARRQQPASAFVATTYDWSQAAAAAPAYAGPGYGRV
;
A
#
# COMPACT_ATOMS: atom_id res chain seq x y z
N GLY A 1 3.85 3.94 -28.26
CA GLY A 1 3.43 3.69 -26.88
C GLY A 1 2.44 2.56 -26.83
N ASP A 2 1.26 2.77 -27.43
CA ASP A 2 0.07 1.98 -27.17
C ASP A 2 0.17 0.47 -27.42
N ALA A 3 0.66 0.04 -28.59
CA ALA A 3 0.81 -1.39 -28.91
C ALA A 3 1.79 -2.11 -27.97
N LEU A 4 2.80 -1.40 -27.49
CA LEU A 4 3.84 -1.94 -26.63
C LEU A 4 3.34 -2.02 -25.17
N ASP A 5 2.55 -1.05 -24.72
CA ASP A 5 1.82 -1.14 -23.43
C ASP A 5 0.83 -2.31 -23.42
N ALA A 6 0.14 -2.58 -24.53
CA ALA A 6 -0.77 -3.73 -24.65
C ALA A 6 -0.02 -5.08 -24.57
N SER A 7 1.14 -5.20 -25.24
CA SER A 7 1.96 -6.42 -25.16
C SER A 7 2.50 -6.68 -23.75
N PHE A 8 2.97 -5.65 -23.04
CA PHE A 8 3.42 -5.81 -21.67
C PHE A 8 2.26 -6.13 -20.71
N ALA A 9 1.08 -5.53 -20.91
CA ALA A 9 -0.11 -5.85 -20.11
C ALA A 9 -0.51 -7.33 -20.31
N SER A 10 -0.53 -7.81 -21.56
CA SER A 10 -0.79 -9.22 -21.88
C SER A 10 0.23 -10.18 -21.27
N LEU A 11 1.51 -9.78 -21.22
CA LEU A 11 2.56 -10.55 -20.54
C LEU A 11 2.30 -10.60 -19.02
N LEU A 12 1.97 -9.47 -18.39
CA LEU A 12 1.62 -9.42 -16.97
C LEU A 12 0.40 -10.29 -16.66
N ASP A 13 -0.64 -10.24 -17.50
CA ASP A 13 -1.83 -11.08 -17.35
C ASP A 13 -1.50 -12.56 -17.49
N SER A 14 -0.64 -12.92 -18.45
CA SER A 14 -0.18 -14.30 -18.63
C SER A 14 0.64 -14.82 -17.45
N LEU A 15 1.50 -13.97 -16.88
CA LEU A 15 2.29 -14.29 -15.68
C LEU A 15 1.40 -14.43 -14.45
N ALA A 16 0.51 -13.47 -14.23
CA ALA A 16 -0.43 -13.49 -13.11
C ALA A 16 -1.33 -14.73 -13.16
N ALA A 17 -1.88 -15.07 -14.34
CA ALA A 17 -2.71 -16.27 -14.49
C ALA A 17 -1.95 -17.56 -14.16
N ARG A 18 -0.69 -17.68 -14.62
CA ARG A 18 0.16 -18.85 -14.32
C ARG A 18 0.56 -18.91 -12.85
N ALA A 19 0.94 -17.79 -12.27
CA ALA A 19 1.33 -17.71 -10.87
C ALA A 19 0.15 -18.03 -9.94
N VAL A 20 -1.03 -17.45 -10.19
CA VAL A 20 -2.26 -17.77 -9.43
C VAL A 20 -2.63 -19.25 -9.57
N ALA A 21 -2.50 -19.84 -10.76
CA ALA A 21 -2.75 -21.26 -10.96
C ALA A 21 -1.74 -22.16 -10.21
N ALA A 22 -0.47 -21.75 -10.13
CA ALA A 22 0.56 -22.48 -9.40
C ALA A 22 0.40 -22.36 -7.88
N LEU A 23 0.01 -21.18 -7.38
CA LEU A 23 -0.30 -20.93 -5.96
C LEU A 23 -1.56 -21.70 -5.49
N GLY A 24 -2.48 -22.01 -6.40
CA GLY A 24 -3.70 -22.76 -6.08
C GLY A 24 -4.58 -22.02 -5.06
N ASN A 25 -5.13 -22.77 -4.10
CA ASN A 25 -5.99 -22.20 -3.05
C ASN A 25 -5.20 -21.56 -1.89
N ASP A 26 -3.89 -21.79 -1.83
CA ASP A 26 -3.04 -21.26 -0.77
C ASP A 26 -2.04 -20.27 -1.38
N ALA A 27 -2.50 -19.03 -1.53
CA ALA A 27 -1.73 -17.95 -2.14
C ALA A 27 -0.42 -17.63 -1.41
N LEU A 28 -0.24 -18.11 -0.18
CA LEU A 28 0.96 -17.94 0.63
C LEU A 28 1.88 -19.18 0.63
N SER A 29 1.50 -20.25 -0.07
CA SER A 29 2.27 -21.49 -0.10
C SER A 29 3.64 -21.38 -0.78
N ASP A 30 3.83 -20.38 -1.65
CA ASP A 30 5.08 -20.09 -2.35
C ASP A 30 5.41 -18.58 -2.28
N PRO A 31 6.12 -18.14 -1.22
CA PRO A 31 6.46 -16.74 -1.03
C PRO A 31 7.41 -16.19 -2.10
N ASP A 32 8.25 -17.04 -2.71
CA ASP A 32 9.20 -16.63 -3.75
C ASP A 32 8.46 -16.26 -5.04
N LEU A 33 7.53 -17.12 -5.47
CA LEU A 33 6.69 -16.86 -6.64
C LEU A 33 5.81 -15.62 -6.45
N LEU A 34 5.23 -15.49 -5.26
CA LEU A 34 4.42 -14.34 -4.86
C LEU A 34 5.23 -13.04 -4.89
N THR A 35 6.43 -13.04 -4.31
CA THR A 35 7.36 -11.91 -4.35
C THR A 35 7.69 -11.55 -5.78
N ALA A 36 8.12 -12.51 -6.60
CA ALA A 36 8.49 -12.27 -7.99
C ALA A 36 7.33 -11.64 -8.81
N LEU A 37 6.10 -12.14 -8.63
CA LEU A 37 4.91 -11.60 -9.30
C LEU A 37 4.63 -10.15 -8.87
N LEU A 38 4.59 -9.89 -7.56
CA LEU A 38 4.28 -8.58 -7.01
C LEU A 38 5.37 -7.55 -7.31
N SER A 39 6.65 -7.94 -7.22
CA SER A 39 7.78 -7.11 -7.61
C SER A 39 7.74 -6.76 -9.10
N HIS A 40 7.33 -7.70 -9.96
CA HIS A 40 7.15 -7.42 -11.38
C HIS A 40 6.03 -6.40 -11.62
N ALA A 41 4.88 -6.59 -10.96
CA ALA A 41 3.77 -5.64 -11.02
C ALA A 41 4.16 -4.24 -10.51
N ASP A 42 4.97 -4.18 -9.45
CA ASP A 42 5.49 -2.93 -8.87
C ASP A 42 6.44 -2.20 -9.84
N VAL A 43 7.34 -2.94 -10.51
CA VAL A 43 8.17 -2.37 -11.59
C VAL A 43 7.30 -1.83 -12.72
N CYS A 44 6.24 -2.54 -13.11
CA CYS A 44 5.26 -2.03 -14.07
C CYS A 44 4.57 -0.75 -13.57
N ALA A 45 4.17 -0.70 -12.29
CA ALA A 45 3.55 0.47 -11.68
C ALA A 45 4.47 1.71 -11.72
N ARG A 46 5.76 1.55 -11.40
CA ARG A 46 6.74 2.65 -11.39
C ARG A 46 7.12 3.13 -12.78
N VAL A 47 7.47 2.20 -13.66
CA VAL A 47 8.12 2.53 -14.94
C VAL A 47 7.06 2.79 -16.03
N ARG A 48 5.94 2.07 -15.98
CA ARG A 48 4.90 2.08 -17.03
C ARG A 48 3.50 1.95 -16.44
N PRO A 49 3.03 2.92 -15.64
CA PRO A 49 1.72 2.83 -14.99
C PRO A 49 0.58 2.63 -16.00
N ALA A 50 0.70 3.13 -17.24
CA ALA A 50 -0.26 2.89 -18.31
C ALA A 50 -0.37 1.42 -18.75
N THR A 51 0.73 0.65 -18.68
CA THR A 51 0.72 -0.81 -18.88
C THR A 51 -0.09 -1.49 -17.78
N LEU A 52 0.15 -1.12 -16.53
CA LEU A 52 -0.54 -1.70 -15.38
C LEU A 52 -2.05 -1.45 -15.41
N CYS A 53 -2.49 -0.25 -15.80
CA CYS A 53 -3.91 0.08 -15.97
C CYS A 53 -4.65 -0.82 -16.96
N ARG A 54 -3.93 -1.36 -17.95
CA ARG A 54 -4.50 -2.19 -19.01
C ARG A 54 -4.51 -3.67 -18.67
N ALA A 55 -3.76 -4.08 -17.65
CA ALA A 55 -3.69 -5.46 -17.22
C ALA A 55 -5.03 -5.87 -16.59
N ALA A 56 -5.68 -6.88 -17.16
CA ALA A 56 -6.92 -7.44 -16.61
C ALA A 56 -6.70 -8.06 -15.22
N SER A 57 -5.47 -8.45 -14.91
CA SER A 57 -5.04 -9.03 -13.63
C SER A 57 -4.90 -8.03 -12.49
N LEU A 58 -4.93 -6.72 -12.75
CA LEU A 58 -4.69 -5.70 -11.71
C LEU A 58 -5.59 -5.84 -10.46
N PRO A 59 -6.92 -6.03 -10.56
CA PRO A 59 -7.75 -6.24 -9.37
C PRO A 59 -7.34 -7.49 -8.57
N SER A 60 -7.00 -8.59 -9.24
CA SER A 60 -6.54 -9.81 -8.60
C SER A 60 -5.20 -9.61 -7.89
N LEU A 61 -4.26 -8.87 -8.50
CA LEU A 61 -2.99 -8.49 -7.88
C LEU A 61 -3.21 -7.63 -6.63
N LEU A 62 -4.15 -6.68 -6.66
CA LEU A 62 -4.49 -5.85 -5.49
C LEU A 62 -5.14 -6.67 -4.37
N HIS A 63 -6.00 -7.64 -4.70
CA HIS A 63 -6.55 -8.57 -3.71
C HIS A 63 -5.49 -9.50 -3.13
N LEU A 64 -4.53 -9.95 -3.93
CA LEU A 64 -3.40 -10.75 -3.49
C LEU A 64 -2.54 -9.96 -2.50
N THR A 65 -2.17 -8.72 -2.85
CA THR A 65 -1.50 -7.78 -1.93
C THR A 65 -2.25 -7.63 -0.62
N ALA A 66 -3.58 -7.44 -0.65
CA ALA A 66 -4.36 -7.37 0.59
C ALA A 66 -4.28 -8.68 1.41
N ALA A 67 -4.32 -9.85 0.78
CA ALA A 67 -4.13 -11.12 1.48
C ALA A 67 -2.74 -11.19 2.15
N VAL A 68 -1.68 -10.81 1.43
CA VAL A 68 -0.31 -10.76 1.96
C VAL A 68 -0.21 -9.85 3.17
N LEU A 69 -0.72 -8.62 3.10
CA LEU A 69 -0.68 -7.67 4.21
C LEU A 69 -1.43 -8.18 5.45
N ALA A 70 -2.54 -8.90 5.25
CA ALA A 70 -3.36 -9.42 6.34
C ALA A 70 -2.73 -10.64 7.04
N THR A 71 -1.97 -11.47 6.31
CA THR A 71 -1.67 -12.85 6.75
C THR A 71 -0.20 -13.27 6.63
N SER A 72 0.58 -12.69 5.72
CA SER A 72 1.99 -13.05 5.56
C SER A 72 2.82 -12.58 6.76
N ARG A 73 3.80 -13.39 7.15
CA ARG A 73 4.88 -13.01 8.07
C ARG A 73 6.23 -12.94 7.37
N GLU A 74 6.29 -13.36 6.11
CA GLU A 74 7.49 -13.32 5.29
C GLU A 74 7.74 -11.90 4.79
N THR A 75 8.98 -11.45 4.93
CA THR A 75 9.37 -10.07 4.62
C THR A 75 9.24 -9.74 3.14
N GLU A 76 9.69 -10.64 2.26
CA GLU A 76 9.80 -10.36 0.82
C GLU A 76 8.43 -10.16 0.14
N PRO A 77 7.40 -10.98 0.40
CA PRO A 77 6.06 -10.72 -0.12
C PRO A 77 5.46 -9.41 0.42
N ILE A 78 5.72 -9.09 1.69
CA ILE A 78 5.25 -7.85 2.32
C ILE A 78 5.91 -6.65 1.62
N ASP A 79 7.22 -6.69 1.43
CA ASP A 79 7.97 -5.65 0.71
C ASP A 79 7.38 -5.43 -0.69
N ALA A 80 7.27 -6.50 -1.49
CA ALA A 80 6.73 -6.41 -2.84
C ALA A 80 5.29 -5.85 -2.88
N SER A 81 4.45 -6.25 -1.91
CA SER A 81 3.09 -5.72 -1.74
C SER A 81 3.08 -4.22 -1.43
N MET A 82 3.93 -3.79 -0.49
CA MET A 82 4.07 -2.40 -0.09
C MET A 82 4.58 -1.53 -1.24
N GLY A 83 5.61 -2.00 -1.95
CA GLY A 83 6.16 -1.35 -3.14
C GLY A 83 5.08 -1.11 -4.19
N LEU A 84 4.34 -2.17 -4.54
CA LEU A 84 3.23 -2.09 -5.50
C LEU A 84 2.19 -1.05 -5.08
N LEU A 85 1.74 -1.08 -3.82
CA LEU A 85 0.74 -0.13 -3.32
C LEU A 85 1.26 1.31 -3.31
N CYS A 86 2.51 1.55 -2.90
CA CYS A 86 3.10 2.89 -2.91
C CYS A 86 3.15 3.45 -4.34
N SER A 87 3.62 2.62 -5.28
CA SER A 87 3.73 2.97 -6.70
C SER A 87 2.35 3.29 -7.30
N ILE A 88 1.36 2.43 -7.05
CA ILE A 88 -0.02 2.63 -7.51
C ILE A 88 -0.65 3.87 -6.88
N ALA A 89 -0.48 4.09 -5.58
CA ALA A 89 -1.15 5.16 -4.88
C ALA A 89 -0.66 6.55 -5.32
N LEU A 90 0.66 6.70 -5.50
CA LEU A 90 1.23 7.93 -6.05
C LEU A 90 0.80 8.15 -7.51
N ALA A 91 0.82 7.10 -8.34
CA ALA A 91 0.41 7.20 -9.74
C ALA A 91 -1.09 7.51 -9.88
N ALA A 92 -1.95 6.97 -9.01
CA ALA A 92 -3.40 7.22 -8.99
C ALA A 92 -3.76 8.64 -8.54
N ARG A 93 -2.92 9.27 -7.69
CA ARG A 93 -3.15 10.64 -7.21
C ARG A 93 -2.58 11.71 -8.12
N ALA A 94 -1.60 11.39 -8.96
CA ALA A 94 -0.89 12.35 -9.82
C ALA A 94 -0.52 13.64 -9.03
N PRO A 95 0.32 13.54 -7.98
CA PRO A 95 0.53 14.62 -7.03
C PRO A 95 0.94 15.95 -7.66
N ALA A 96 0.55 17.05 -7.02
CA ALA A 96 0.66 18.41 -7.59
C ALA A 96 2.09 18.84 -7.94
N TRP A 97 3.09 18.25 -7.28
CA TRP A 97 4.52 18.49 -7.52
C TRP A 97 5.09 17.74 -8.73
N LEU A 98 4.28 16.95 -9.46
CA LEU A 98 4.72 16.35 -10.72
C LEU A 98 4.93 17.42 -11.82
N PRO A 99 5.96 17.28 -12.67
CA PRO A 99 6.24 18.24 -13.74
C PRO A 99 5.07 18.41 -14.74
N ASP A 100 4.77 19.65 -15.12
CA ASP A 100 3.65 20.04 -16.00
C ASP A 100 3.59 19.26 -17.33
N ALA A 101 4.75 18.98 -17.92
CA ALA A 101 4.86 18.30 -19.22
C ALA A 101 4.28 16.88 -19.26
N THR A 102 4.03 16.26 -18.09
CA THR A 102 3.52 14.88 -17.98
C THR A 102 2.01 14.80 -17.70
N LYS A 103 1.35 15.93 -17.42
CA LYS A 103 0.01 15.98 -16.81
C LYS A 103 -1.12 15.32 -17.63
N PRO A 104 -1.24 15.47 -18.96
CA PRO A 104 -2.38 14.91 -19.69
C PRO A 104 -2.38 13.36 -19.74
N MET A 105 -1.23 12.75 -20.06
CA MET A 105 -1.08 11.29 -20.05
C MET A 105 -1.07 10.74 -18.62
N ALA A 106 -0.50 11.47 -17.66
CA ALA A 106 -0.56 11.13 -16.25
C ALA A 106 -2.00 11.15 -15.73
N GLN A 107 -2.86 12.09 -16.15
CA GLN A 107 -4.24 12.19 -15.68
C GLN A 107 -5.11 11.02 -16.14
N ALA A 108 -5.01 10.60 -17.41
CA ALA A 108 -5.76 9.46 -17.92
C ALA A 108 -5.34 8.16 -17.20
N THR A 109 -4.03 8.00 -16.98
CA THR A 109 -3.47 6.87 -16.24
C THR A 109 -3.90 6.89 -14.77
N ALA A 110 -3.85 8.06 -14.13
CA ALA A 110 -4.26 8.25 -12.74
C ALA A 110 -5.75 7.93 -12.54
N SER A 111 -6.61 8.41 -13.44
CA SER A 111 -8.04 8.09 -13.44
C SER A 111 -8.30 6.59 -13.57
N ALA A 112 -7.59 5.91 -14.47
CA ALA A 112 -7.70 4.47 -14.64
C ALA A 112 -7.22 3.68 -13.41
N LEU A 113 -6.12 4.07 -12.78
CA LEU A 113 -5.65 3.45 -11.53
C LEU A 113 -6.61 3.72 -10.37
N ALA A 114 -7.13 4.94 -10.25
CA ALA A 114 -8.12 5.28 -9.24
C ALA A 114 -9.41 4.45 -9.41
N ALA A 115 -9.81 4.14 -10.65
CA ALA A 115 -10.92 3.24 -10.93
C ALA A 115 -10.62 1.78 -10.55
N ALA A 116 -9.39 1.31 -10.78
CA ALA A 116 -8.95 -0.03 -10.37
C ALA A 116 -8.92 -0.19 -8.83
N LEU A 117 -8.65 0.89 -8.10
CA LEU A 117 -8.79 0.99 -6.64
C LEU A 117 -10.26 1.17 -6.21
N SER A 118 -11.13 0.34 -6.78
CA SER A 118 -12.57 0.31 -6.55
C SER A 118 -12.91 0.15 -5.05
N PRO A 119 -14.15 0.46 -4.62
CA PRO A 119 -14.57 0.30 -3.23
C PRO A 119 -14.30 -1.08 -2.61
N SER A 120 -14.48 -2.17 -3.38
CA SER A 120 -14.21 -3.53 -2.89
C SER A 120 -12.73 -3.77 -2.62
N VAL A 121 -11.86 -3.29 -3.53
CA VAL A 121 -10.40 -3.36 -3.39
C VAL A 121 -9.93 -2.46 -2.24
N GLY A 122 -10.46 -1.24 -2.15
CA GLY A 122 -10.14 -0.32 -1.06
C GLY A 122 -10.52 -0.87 0.29
N GLN A 123 -11.73 -1.42 0.44
CA GLN A 123 -12.16 -2.09 1.66
C GLN A 123 -11.23 -3.26 2.02
N ALA A 124 -10.82 -4.08 1.05
CA ALA A 124 -9.91 -5.19 1.28
C ALA A 124 -8.53 -4.72 1.76
N ILE A 125 -7.93 -3.71 1.11
CA ILE A 125 -6.65 -3.12 1.50
C ILE A 125 -6.74 -2.48 2.88
N THR A 126 -7.79 -1.68 3.16
CA THR A 126 -7.99 -1.04 4.47
C THR A 126 -8.10 -2.08 5.59
N ARG A 127 -8.94 -3.10 5.38
CA ARG A 127 -9.08 -4.20 6.35
C ARG A 127 -7.77 -4.93 6.58
N ALA A 128 -7.11 -5.34 5.50
CA ALA A 128 -5.84 -6.05 5.55
C ALA A 128 -4.74 -5.25 6.24
N THR A 129 -4.67 -3.95 5.98
CA THR A 129 -3.70 -3.06 6.59
C THR A 129 -3.95 -2.96 8.10
N ILE A 130 -5.19 -2.70 8.53
CA ILE A 130 -5.53 -2.58 9.95
C ILE A 130 -5.31 -3.90 10.70
N GLN A 131 -5.74 -5.02 10.11
CA GLN A 131 -5.49 -6.35 10.66
C GLN A 131 -3.99 -6.66 10.73
N GLY A 132 -3.24 -6.32 9.68
CA GLY A 132 -1.81 -6.53 9.62
C GLY A 132 -1.05 -5.69 10.64
N LEU A 133 -1.45 -4.43 10.83
CA LEU A 133 -0.91 -3.56 11.88
C LEU A 133 -1.09 -4.17 13.28
N ALA A 134 -2.25 -4.79 13.52
CA ALA A 134 -2.55 -5.43 14.80
C ALA A 134 -1.84 -6.77 15.01
N SER A 135 -1.41 -7.48 13.95
CA SER A 135 -1.02 -8.89 14.06
C SER A 135 0.23 -9.36 13.30
N SER A 136 0.45 -8.93 12.06
CA SER A 136 1.43 -9.58 11.15
C SER A 136 2.53 -8.66 10.63
N LEU A 137 2.24 -7.37 10.38
CA LEU A 137 3.17 -6.47 9.69
C LEU A 137 4.35 -6.09 10.59
N PRO A 138 5.60 -6.09 10.14
CA PRO A 138 6.72 -5.58 10.93
C PRO A 138 6.61 -4.07 11.20
N GLU A 139 7.13 -3.58 12.34
CA GLU A 139 7.13 -2.13 12.66
C GLU A 139 7.93 -1.30 11.65
N VAL A 140 8.95 -1.90 11.04
CA VAL A 140 9.76 -1.26 9.99
C VAL A 140 8.94 -0.91 8.73
N CYS A 141 7.79 -1.56 8.50
CA CYS A 141 6.98 -1.37 7.31
C CYS A 141 6.00 -0.20 7.44
N LEU A 142 5.86 0.37 8.65
CA LEU A 142 4.87 1.42 8.94
C LEU A 142 5.06 2.70 8.11
N PRO A 143 6.29 3.17 7.82
CA PRO A 143 6.50 4.27 6.88
C PRO A 143 5.95 3.95 5.49
N CYS A 144 6.10 2.71 5.00
CA CYS A 144 5.53 2.29 3.72
C CYS A 144 4.01 2.24 3.75
N VAL A 145 3.43 1.75 4.85
CA VAL A 145 1.98 1.77 5.08
C VAL A 145 1.44 3.20 5.00
N ALA A 146 2.07 4.13 5.72
CA ALA A 146 1.72 5.53 5.67
C ALA A 146 1.88 6.12 4.26
N SER A 147 2.93 5.72 3.54
CA SER A 147 3.25 6.22 2.20
C SER A 147 2.20 5.85 1.16
N PHE A 148 1.60 4.65 1.22
CA PHE A 148 0.50 4.32 0.32
C PHE A 148 -0.86 4.80 0.86
N LEU A 149 -1.11 4.79 2.18
CA LEU A 149 -2.40 5.22 2.72
C LEU A 149 -2.64 6.73 2.52
N ALA A 150 -1.64 7.57 2.80
CA ALA A 150 -1.75 9.03 2.70
C ALA A 150 -2.34 9.51 1.35
N PRO A 151 -1.87 9.01 0.18
CA PRO A 151 -2.50 9.29 -1.10
C PRO A 151 -3.88 8.63 -1.28
N LEU A 152 -4.05 7.35 -0.91
CA LEU A 152 -5.27 6.59 -1.21
C LEU A 152 -6.53 7.11 -0.51
N ILE A 153 -6.42 7.53 0.75
CA ILE A 153 -7.59 8.00 1.52
C ILE A 153 -8.24 9.25 0.90
N HIS A 154 -7.53 9.97 0.04
CA HIS A 154 -8.03 11.16 -0.67
C HIS A 154 -8.55 10.87 -2.07
N LEU A 155 -8.61 9.61 -2.49
CA LEU A 155 -9.28 9.25 -3.74
C LEU A 155 -10.79 9.53 -3.65
N PRO A 156 -11.43 10.03 -4.71
CA PRO A 156 -12.85 10.38 -4.67
C PRO A 156 -13.76 9.24 -4.20
N ALA A 157 -13.52 8.01 -4.69
CA ALA A 157 -14.29 6.82 -4.29
C ALA A 157 -14.06 6.42 -2.83
N TRP A 158 -12.90 6.77 -2.26
CA TRP A 158 -12.54 6.45 -0.88
C TRP A 158 -13.03 7.52 0.10
N ARG A 159 -13.23 8.75 -0.36
CA ARG A 159 -13.83 9.84 0.44
C ARG A 159 -15.35 9.82 0.49
N ALA A 160 -15.99 8.89 -0.24
CA ALA A 160 -17.44 8.74 -0.19
C ALA A 160 -17.93 8.44 1.25
N PRO A 161 -19.19 8.73 1.60
CA PRO A 161 -19.72 8.47 2.94
C PRO A 161 -19.58 7.02 3.40
N ASP A 162 -19.69 6.07 2.48
CA ASP A 162 -19.51 4.62 2.65
C ASP A 162 -18.08 4.16 2.30
N GLY A 163 -17.15 5.11 2.16
CA GLY A 163 -15.77 4.90 1.75
C GLY A 163 -14.83 4.52 2.91
N PHE A 164 -13.59 5.01 2.84
CA PHE A 164 -12.50 4.71 3.74
C PHE A 164 -12.86 4.87 5.23
N GLY A 165 -13.60 5.91 5.60
CA GLY A 165 -14.05 6.09 6.99
C GLY A 165 -14.90 4.92 7.49
N ALA A 166 -15.90 4.49 6.70
CA ALA A 166 -16.72 3.34 7.05
C ALA A 166 -15.92 2.03 7.07
N TRP A 167 -15.00 1.85 6.11
CA TRP A 167 -14.15 0.66 6.05
C TRP A 167 -13.17 0.57 7.22
N ALA A 168 -12.52 1.68 7.57
CA ALA A 168 -11.58 1.76 8.67
C ALA A 168 -12.28 1.50 10.01
N HIS A 169 -13.46 2.11 10.22
CA HIS A 169 -14.27 1.86 11.40
C HIS A 169 -14.67 0.37 11.51
N ALA A 170 -15.16 -0.22 10.42
CA ALA A 170 -15.54 -1.63 10.39
C ALA A 170 -14.33 -2.57 10.62
N ALA A 171 -13.16 -2.24 10.07
CA ALA A 171 -11.95 -3.02 10.26
C ALA A 171 -11.42 -2.94 11.70
N LEU A 172 -11.44 -1.75 12.31
CA LEU A 172 -11.05 -1.54 13.71
C LEU A 172 -12.00 -2.26 14.67
N ALA A 173 -13.31 -2.21 14.42
CA ALA A 173 -14.33 -2.90 15.20
C ALA A 173 -14.24 -4.44 15.09
N ALA A 174 -13.66 -4.96 14.01
CA ALA A 174 -13.47 -6.38 13.78
C ALA A 174 -12.17 -6.93 14.38
N LEU A 175 -11.31 -6.08 14.96
CA LEU A 175 -10.08 -6.55 15.59
C LEU A 175 -10.39 -7.41 16.82
N PRO A 176 -9.70 -8.54 17.00
CA PRO A 176 -9.86 -9.35 18.19
C PRO A 176 -9.38 -8.55 19.40
N THR A 177 -10.22 -8.42 20.42
CA THR A 177 -9.84 -7.87 21.72
C THR A 177 -9.52 -9.02 22.65
N ALA A 178 -8.25 -9.15 23.01
CA ALA A 178 -7.84 -10.10 24.02
C ALA A 178 -7.02 -9.38 25.08
N ASP A 179 -7.31 -9.70 26.34
CA ASP A 179 -6.88 -8.95 27.52
C ASP A 179 -7.26 -7.47 27.50
N GLY A 180 -8.33 -7.11 26.77
CA GLY A 180 -8.83 -5.73 26.66
C GLY A 180 -8.03 -4.84 25.70
N VAL A 181 -7.19 -5.41 24.83
CA VAL A 181 -6.34 -4.70 23.88
C VAL A 181 -6.64 -5.16 22.44
N PRO A 182 -6.71 -4.26 21.43
CA PRO A 182 -6.66 -2.79 21.57
C PRO A 182 -7.88 -2.24 22.31
N ASP A 183 -7.66 -1.26 23.17
CA ASP A 183 -8.74 -0.62 23.93
C ASP A 183 -9.51 0.40 23.07
N ALA A 184 -10.70 0.77 23.54
CA ALA A 184 -11.57 1.71 22.84
C ALA A 184 -10.86 3.05 22.56
N SER A 185 -10.05 3.55 23.50
CA SER A 185 -9.33 4.81 23.34
C SER A 185 -8.30 4.75 22.22
N SER A 186 -7.57 3.65 22.08
CA SER A 186 -6.58 3.47 21.01
C SER A 186 -7.26 3.34 19.65
N LEU A 187 -8.39 2.63 19.58
CA LEU A 187 -9.21 2.52 18.37
C LEU A 187 -9.76 3.89 17.94
N GLU A 188 -10.30 4.68 18.88
CA GLU A 188 -10.78 6.04 18.64
C GLU A 188 -9.65 6.97 18.18
N LYS A 189 -8.47 6.90 18.82
CA LYS A 189 -7.30 7.72 18.47
C LYS A 189 -6.87 7.46 17.04
N ILE A 190 -6.65 6.19 16.66
CA ILE A 190 -6.19 5.87 15.29
C ILE A 190 -7.28 6.19 14.26
N PHE A 191 -8.55 5.93 14.57
CA PHE A 191 -9.66 6.30 13.69
C PHE A 191 -9.74 7.82 13.48
N GLY A 192 -9.56 8.61 14.55
CA GLY A 192 -9.49 10.07 14.49
C GLY A 192 -8.36 10.55 13.58
N VAL A 193 -7.16 9.97 13.71
CA VAL A 193 -6.03 10.30 12.82
C VAL A 193 -6.35 9.97 11.37
N LEU A 194 -6.85 8.75 11.09
CA LEU A 194 -7.12 8.30 9.74
C LEU A 194 -8.26 9.08 9.05
N SER A 195 -9.32 9.41 9.79
CA SER A 195 -10.50 10.11 9.25
C SER A 195 -10.27 11.61 9.01
N SER A 196 -9.35 12.22 9.76
CA SER A 196 -9.03 13.66 9.67
C SER A 196 -7.70 13.94 8.97
N PHE A 197 -7.04 12.91 8.42
CA PHE A 197 -5.72 13.07 7.83
C PHE A 197 -5.74 14.02 6.62
N PRO A 198 -4.87 15.05 6.59
CA PRO A 198 -4.86 16.05 5.53
C PRO A 198 -4.40 15.48 4.17
N ASP A 199 -4.74 16.15 3.07
CA ASP A 199 -4.33 15.74 1.72
C ASP A 199 -2.83 15.98 1.52
N ALA A 200 -2.04 14.93 1.69
CA ALA A 200 -0.60 14.97 1.54
C ALA A 200 -0.17 15.29 0.10
N CYS A 201 -1.03 15.01 -0.91
CA CYS A 201 -0.73 15.22 -2.33
C CYS A 201 -0.99 16.65 -2.84
N ALA A 202 -1.62 17.50 -2.02
CA ALA A 202 -1.95 18.88 -2.38
C ALA A 202 -0.77 19.86 -2.15
N GLY A 203 0.21 19.48 -1.34
CA GLY A 203 1.32 20.33 -0.91
C GLY A 203 2.57 20.23 -1.80
N SER A 204 3.74 20.48 -1.21
CA SER A 204 5.04 20.15 -1.81
C SER A 204 5.48 18.74 -1.41
N SER A 205 6.51 18.21 -2.07
CA SER A 205 7.12 16.93 -1.67
C SER A 205 7.59 16.93 -0.20
N SER A 206 8.07 18.06 0.33
CA SER A 206 8.43 18.19 1.75
C SER A 206 7.21 18.11 2.67
N ALA A 207 6.11 18.76 2.30
CA ALA A 207 4.85 18.68 3.06
C ALA A 207 4.29 17.24 3.07
N TYR A 208 4.38 16.54 1.93
CA TYR A 208 4.02 15.13 1.82
C TYR A 208 4.83 14.26 2.79
N ASN A 209 6.17 14.35 2.73
CA ASN A 209 7.05 13.54 3.59
C ASN A 209 6.78 13.78 5.08
N ARG A 210 6.53 15.04 5.47
CA ARG A 210 6.17 15.38 6.84
C ARG A 210 4.85 14.71 7.27
N LEU A 211 3.83 14.79 6.43
CA LEU A 211 2.51 14.20 6.73
C LEU A 211 2.57 12.67 6.79
N VAL A 212 3.31 12.04 5.86
CA VAL A 212 3.58 10.60 5.89
C VAL A 212 4.29 10.19 7.18
N GLY A 213 5.28 10.96 7.64
CA GLY A 213 5.95 10.72 8.93
C GLY A 213 4.98 10.75 10.11
N ILE A 214 4.11 11.77 10.19
CA ILE A 214 3.09 11.88 11.24
C ILE A 214 2.13 10.68 11.22
N LEU A 215 1.72 10.23 10.03
CA LEU A 215 0.87 9.05 9.89
C LEU A 215 1.60 7.78 10.34
N ALA A 216 2.87 7.61 9.94
CA ALA A 216 3.69 6.47 10.33
C ALA A 216 3.83 6.37 11.85
N ASP A 217 4.07 7.49 12.54
CA ASP A 217 4.17 7.54 14.00
C ASP A 217 2.85 7.11 14.66
N ALA A 218 1.70 7.58 14.15
CA ALA A 218 0.40 7.19 14.67
C ALA A 218 0.10 5.69 14.45
N LEU A 219 0.47 5.15 13.29
CA LEU A 219 0.35 3.72 12.99
C LEU A 219 1.29 2.88 13.89
N ALA A 220 2.47 3.39 14.23
CA ALA A 220 3.42 2.75 15.14
C ALA A 220 2.93 2.73 16.58
N ASP A 221 2.39 3.84 17.07
CA ASP A 221 1.70 3.91 18.35
C ASP A 221 0.58 2.84 18.43
N PHE A 222 -0.28 2.80 17.41
CA PHE A 222 -1.38 1.83 17.35
C PHE A 222 -0.89 0.39 17.29
N GLY A 223 0.06 0.07 16.40
CA GLY A 223 0.62 -1.27 16.26
C GLY A 223 1.26 -1.78 17.56
N ARG A 224 1.99 -0.93 18.28
CA ARG A 224 2.57 -1.27 19.60
C ARG A 224 1.53 -1.58 20.65
N VAL A 225 0.41 -0.86 20.67
CA VAL A 225 -0.70 -1.15 21.58
C VAL A 225 -1.36 -2.46 21.18
N ALA A 226 -1.75 -2.62 19.91
CA ALA A 226 -2.49 -3.78 19.43
C ALA A 226 -1.71 -5.11 19.56
N ARG A 227 -0.38 -5.10 19.42
CA ARG A 227 0.47 -6.31 19.41
C ARG A 227 0.94 -6.83 20.76
N ARG A 228 0.44 -6.31 21.88
CA ARG A 228 0.77 -6.85 23.22
C ARG A 228 0.46 -8.36 23.36
N GLN A 229 -0.16 -8.99 22.36
CA GLN A 229 -0.53 -10.39 22.26
C GLN A 229 0.53 -11.37 21.71
N GLN A 230 1.57 -10.95 20.97
CA GLN A 230 2.73 -11.79 20.58
C GLN A 230 3.60 -10.97 19.61
N PRO A 231 4.94 -10.91 19.79
CA PRO A 231 5.79 -10.31 18.77
C PRO A 231 5.65 -11.12 17.46
N ALA A 232 5.35 -10.44 16.35
CA ALA A 232 5.71 -10.96 15.04
C ALA A 232 7.21 -11.26 15.07
N SER A 233 7.62 -12.41 14.52
CA SER A 233 9.01 -12.89 14.48
C SER A 233 10.03 -11.76 14.26
N ALA A 234 11.18 -11.86 14.91
CA ALA A 234 12.23 -10.85 14.88
C ALA A 234 12.58 -10.45 13.44
N PHE A 235 12.16 -9.24 13.06
CA PHE A 235 12.43 -8.67 11.76
C PHE A 235 13.85 -8.08 11.73
N VAL A 236 14.68 -8.52 10.79
CA VAL A 236 16.03 -7.97 10.61
C VAL A 236 15.94 -6.76 9.69
N ALA A 237 15.83 -5.58 10.29
CA ALA A 237 15.68 -4.30 9.59
C ALA A 237 16.88 -3.91 8.72
N THR A 238 18.06 -4.47 8.99
CA THR A 238 19.33 -4.10 8.34
C THR A 238 19.46 -4.52 6.88
N THR A 239 18.56 -5.36 6.38
CA THR A 239 18.65 -5.94 5.03
C THR A 239 17.99 -5.09 3.94
N TYR A 240 17.18 -4.09 4.31
CA TYR A 240 16.34 -3.36 3.36
C TYR A 240 16.58 -1.86 3.39
N ASP A 241 16.98 -1.31 2.25
CA ASP A 241 17.15 0.13 2.02
C ASP A 241 15.87 0.74 1.43
N TRP A 242 14.94 1.08 2.32
CA TRP A 242 13.66 1.71 1.97
C TRP A 242 13.78 3.15 1.47
N SER A 243 14.99 3.73 1.50
CA SER A 243 15.23 5.04 0.89
C SER A 243 14.98 5.03 -0.63
N GLN A 244 15.02 3.85 -1.27
CA GLN A 244 14.75 3.70 -2.70
C GLN A 244 13.26 3.82 -3.07
N ALA A 245 12.34 3.41 -2.19
CA ALA A 245 10.91 3.64 -2.41
C ALA A 245 10.56 5.15 -2.30
N ALA A 246 11.27 5.88 -1.44
CA ALA A 246 11.22 7.35 -1.40
C ALA A 246 11.90 8.01 -2.61
N ALA A 247 12.90 7.34 -3.22
CA ALA A 247 13.60 7.81 -4.41
C ALA A 247 12.82 7.62 -5.74
N ALA A 248 11.67 6.92 -5.72
CA ALA A 248 10.76 6.81 -6.87
C ALA A 248 9.92 8.08 -7.10
N ALA A 249 9.93 9.04 -6.16
CA ALA A 249 9.60 10.43 -6.45
C ALA A 249 10.81 11.08 -7.16
N PRO A 250 10.62 11.92 -8.20
CA PRO A 250 11.73 12.48 -8.98
C PRO A 250 12.75 13.17 -8.04
N ALA A 251 13.92 12.51 -7.93
CA ALA A 251 15.14 12.88 -7.21
C ALA A 251 15.00 13.86 -6.03
N TYR A 252 14.92 13.33 -4.81
CA TYR A 252 15.38 14.04 -3.61
C TYR A 252 16.32 13.16 -2.79
N ALA A 253 17.58 13.60 -2.68
CA ALA A 253 18.51 13.17 -1.65
C ALA A 253 18.12 13.88 -0.33
N GLY A 254 17.39 13.17 0.52
CA GLY A 254 17.03 13.57 1.89
C GLY A 254 17.72 12.71 2.94
N PRO A 255 17.82 13.15 4.21
CA PRO A 255 18.87 12.73 5.12
C PRO A 255 18.78 11.23 5.36
N GLY A 256 19.90 10.54 5.13
CA GLY A 256 19.98 9.09 5.30
C GLY A 256 19.40 8.68 6.65
N TYR A 257 18.45 7.76 6.62
CA TYR A 257 18.11 6.99 7.81
C TYR A 257 19.37 6.18 8.14
N GLY A 258 20.10 6.69 9.13
CA GLY A 258 21.37 6.12 9.58
C GLY A 258 21.16 4.67 9.98
N ARG A 259 22.11 3.84 9.54
CA ARG A 259 22.40 2.52 10.11
C ARG A 259 22.43 2.61 11.63
N VAL A 260 21.69 1.74 12.30
CA VAL A 260 22.06 1.24 13.63
C VAL A 260 22.61 -0.16 13.44
#